data_AF-J9E6G2-F1
#
_entry.id   AF-J9E6G2-F1
#
_cell.length_a   1.000
_cell.length_b   1.000
_cell.length_c   1.000
_cell.angle_alpha   90.00
_cell.angle_beta   90.00
_cell.angle_gamma   90.00
#
_symmetry.space_group_name_H-M   'P 1'
#
loop_
_entity.id
_entity.type
_entity.pdbx_description
1 polymer ?
#
loop_
_entity_poly.entity_id
_entity_poly.type
_entity_poly.pdbx_seq_one_letter_code
_entity_poly.pdbx_strand_id
1 'polypeptide(L)'
;FFIYPVSQAADITAFKASIIPVGEDQIPMIEQTNEIVKTFNNTYKQNVLKRAKALLPEKGMGRLPGIDGKAKMSKSLNNAIYLSDSPDIIRQKVMSMYTDPNHIRVTDPGRIEDNT
;
A
#
# COMPACT_ATOMS: atom_id res chain seq x y z
N PHE A 1 13.52 -10.05 -10.05
CA PHE A 1 13.11 -9.55 -8.73
C PHE A 1 14.28 -9.34 -7.75
N PHE A 2 15.37 -10.12 -7.80
CA PHE A 2 16.50 -9.97 -6.87
C PHE A 2 17.11 -8.55 -6.82
N ILE A 3 17.36 -7.94 -7.98
CA ILE A 3 18.01 -6.61 -8.08
C ILE A 3 17.04 -5.43 -8.12
N TYR A 4 15.73 -5.67 -8.00
CA TYR A 4 14.71 -4.61 -8.14
C TYR A 4 14.86 -3.47 -7.13
N PRO A 5 15.22 -3.72 -5.85
CA PRO A 5 15.49 -2.62 -4.91
C PRO A 5 16.64 -1.71 -5.34
N VAL A 6 17.62 -2.22 -6.10
CA VAL A 6 18.73 -1.41 -6.61
C VAL A 6 18.25 -0.45 -7.69
N SER A 7 17.38 -0.90 -8.60
CA SER A 7 16.76 0.01 -9.58
C SER A 7 15.86 1.05 -8.92
N GLN A 8 15.11 0.69 -7.87
CA GLN A 8 14.30 1.65 -7.12
C GLN A 8 15.18 2.69 -6.39
N ALA A 9 16.31 2.28 -5.82
CA ALA A 9 17.29 3.20 -5.25
C ALA A 9 17.85 4.17 -6.31
N ALA A 10 18.08 3.69 -7.53
CA ALA A 10 18.49 4.53 -8.65
C ALA A 10 17.40 5.56 -9.00
N ASP A 11 16.13 5.16 -9.09
CA ASP A 11 15.02 6.08 -9.35
C ASP A 11 14.93 7.18 -8.28
N ILE A 12 14.96 6.81 -6.99
CA ILE A 12 14.89 7.77 -5.88
C ILE A 12 16.06 8.77 -5.92
N THR A 13 17.27 8.27 -6.13
CA THR A 13 18.49 9.07 -6.03
C THR A 13 18.75 9.93 -7.26
N ALA A 14 18.39 9.46 -8.46
CA ALA A 14 18.50 10.23 -9.71
C ALA A 14 17.70 11.53 -9.64
N PHE A 15 16.50 11.49 -9.06
CA PHE A 15 15.65 12.67 -8.86
C PHE A 15 15.91 13.42 -7.55
N LYS A 16 16.90 12.99 -6.76
CA LYS A 16 17.24 13.56 -5.44
C LYS A 16 16.02 13.67 -4.51
N ALA A 17 15.11 12.69 -4.59
CA ALA A 17 13.90 12.67 -3.78
C ALA A 17 14.25 12.47 -2.29
N SER A 18 13.70 13.31 -1.42
CA SER A 18 13.98 13.28 0.02
C SER A 18 12.84 12.69 0.84
N ILE A 19 11.61 12.70 0.33
CA ILE A 19 10.41 12.17 0.99
C ILE A 19 9.68 11.28 0.00
N ILE A 20 9.47 10.01 0.36
CA ILE A 20 8.92 8.99 -0.52
C ILE A 20 7.68 8.40 0.16
N PRO A 21 6.46 8.63 -0.37
CA PRO A 21 5.25 7.95 0.10
C PRO A 21 5.35 6.45 -0.15
N VAL A 22 5.23 5.65 0.91
CA VAL A 22 5.34 4.19 0.83
C VAL A 22 4.38 3.49 1.78
N GLY A 23 4.06 2.24 1.49
CA GLY A 23 3.42 1.34 2.45
C GLY A 23 4.43 0.82 3.49
N GLU A 24 3.93 0.30 4.62
CA GLU A 24 4.76 -0.27 5.68
C GLU A 24 5.65 -1.41 5.17
N ASP A 25 5.16 -2.20 4.21
CA ASP A 25 5.91 -3.30 3.59
C ASP A 25 7.13 -2.85 2.76
N GLN A 26 7.23 -1.56 2.46
CA GLN A 26 8.31 -0.99 1.63
C GLN A 26 9.38 -0.26 2.46
N ILE A 27 9.24 -0.17 3.78
CA ILE A 27 10.25 0.42 4.67
C ILE A 27 11.64 -0.21 4.46
N PRO A 28 11.78 -1.55 4.34
CA PRO A 28 13.09 -2.17 4.10
C PRO A 28 13.76 -1.70 2.80
N MET A 29 12.98 -1.35 1.78
CA MET A 29 13.50 -0.85 0.50
C MET A 29 14.07 0.56 0.64
N ILE A 30 13.41 1.43 1.41
CA ILE A 30 13.92 2.78 1.72
C ILE A 30 15.20 2.69 2.55
N GLU A 31 15.30 1.75 3.49
CA GLU A 31 16.54 1.55 4.25
C GLU A 31 17.68 1.04 3.38
N GLN A 32 17.41 0.08 2.49
CA GLN A 32 18.40 -0.39 1.52
C GLN A 32 18.87 0.73 0.59
N THR A 33 17.96 1.58 0.12
CA THR A 33 18.30 2.78 -0.67
C THR A 33 19.26 3.68 0.10
N ASN A 34 18.99 3.90 1.38
CA ASN A 34 19.80 4.74 2.24
C ASN A 34 21.21 4.18 2.51
N GLU A 35 21.35 2.86 2.62
CA GLU A 35 22.67 2.22 2.71
C GLU A 35 23.43 2.27 1.38
N ILE A 36 22.74 2.16 0.23
CA ILE A 36 23.35 2.39 -1.09
C ILE A 36 23.86 3.84 -1.21
N VAL A 37 23.04 4.83 -0.83
CA VAL A 37 23.42 6.26 -0.82
C VAL A 37 24.67 6.49 0.03
N LYS A 38 24.70 5.95 1.25
CA LYS A 38 25.83 6.05 2.17
C LYS A 38 27.09 5.42 1.58
N THR A 39 26.96 4.21 1.04
CA THR A 39 28.08 3.48 0.42
C THR A 39 28.64 4.26 -0.77
N PHE A 40 27.77 4.72 -1.68
CA PHE A 40 28.17 5.50 -2.84
C PHE A 40 28.93 6.77 -2.43
N ASN A 41 28.34 7.58 -1.54
CA ASN A 41 28.95 8.84 -1.12
C ASN A 41 30.32 8.61 -0.44
N ASN A 42 30.47 7.53 0.32
CA ASN A 42 31.73 7.15 0.95
C ASN A 42 32.77 6.67 -0.08
N THR A 43 32.37 5.79 -1.01
CA THR A 43 33.25 5.23 -2.04
C THR A 43 33.82 6.31 -2.95
N TYR A 44 32.99 7.26 -3.39
CA TYR A 44 33.42 8.33 -4.29
C TYR A 44 33.90 9.58 -3.56
N LYS A 45 33.84 9.61 -2.22
CA LYS A 45 34.21 10.75 -1.37
C LYS A 45 33.48 12.05 -1.76
N GLN A 46 32.23 11.93 -2.19
CA GLN A 46 31.40 13.05 -2.63
C GLN A 46 29.99 12.93 -2.07
N ASN A 47 29.41 14.03 -1.60
CA ASN A 47 28.05 14.05 -1.07
C ASN A 47 27.05 14.42 -2.18
N VAL A 48 26.87 13.51 -3.15
CA VAL A 48 26.05 13.77 -4.35
C VAL A 48 24.67 13.15 -4.28
N LEU A 49 24.54 11.99 -3.64
CA LEU A 49 23.25 11.31 -3.44
C LEU A 49 22.64 11.70 -2.09
N LYS A 50 21.33 11.85 -2.05
CA LYS A 50 20.58 12.23 -0.84
C LYS A 50 19.87 11.02 -0.24
N ARG A 51 19.82 10.95 1.09
CA ARG A 51 19.02 9.95 1.80
C ARG A 51 17.53 10.27 1.64
N ALA A 52 16.73 9.21 1.66
CA ALA A 52 15.29 9.20 1.54
C ALA A 52 14.62 8.99 2.91
N LYS A 53 13.54 9.72 3.17
CA LYS A 53 12.64 9.50 4.31
C LYS A 53 11.35 8.85 3.81
N ALA A 54 10.96 7.74 4.41
CA ALA A 54 9.65 7.13 4.19
C ALA A 54 8.55 8.03 4.75
N LEU A 55 7.52 8.28 3.94
CA LEU A 55 6.25 8.88 4.38
C LEU A 55 5.21 7.76 4.42
N LEU A 56 4.77 7.42 5.62
CA LEU A 56 3.77 6.39 5.85
C LEU A 56 2.37 7.03 5.96
N PRO A 57 1.31 6.34 5.53
CA PRO A 57 -0.05 6.75 5.81
C PRO A 57 -0.33 6.70 7.32
N GLU A 58 -1.35 7.42 7.77
CA GLU A 58 -1.82 7.32 9.15
C GLU A 58 -2.27 5.88 9.47
N LYS A 59 -2.21 5.50 10.75
CA LYS A 59 -2.54 4.15 11.19
C LYS A 59 -3.97 3.79 10.77
N GLY A 60 -4.12 2.70 10.03
CA GLY A 60 -5.40 2.23 9.49
C GLY A 60 -5.74 2.75 8.09
N MET A 61 -4.97 3.69 7.52
CA MET A 61 -5.22 4.23 6.17
C MET A 61 -4.37 3.57 5.06
N GLY A 62 -3.54 2.57 5.39
CA GLY A 62 -2.59 2.00 4.44
C GLY A 62 -3.16 0.98 3.46
N ARG A 63 -4.15 0.17 3.87
CA ARG A 63 -4.71 -0.90 3.04
C ARG A 63 -6.23 -0.89 3.15
N LEU A 64 -6.89 -0.91 2.00
CA LEU A 64 -8.34 -1.11 1.93
C LEU A 64 -8.64 -2.61 1.87
N PRO A 65 -9.61 -3.08 2.67
CA PRO A 65 -10.13 -4.44 2.56
C PRO A 65 -10.84 -4.64 1.21
N GLY A 66 -10.92 -5.88 0.76
CA GLY A 66 -11.71 -6.24 -0.41
C GLY A 66 -13.20 -6.34 -0.07
N ILE A 67 -14.05 -6.38 -1.10
CA ILE A 67 -15.51 -6.58 -0.93
C ILE A 67 -15.87 -7.91 -0.24
N ASP A 68 -14.92 -8.81 -0.10
CA ASP A 68 -15.06 -10.11 0.56
C ASP A 68 -14.63 -10.11 2.03
N GLY A 69 -14.40 -8.93 2.63
CA GLY A 69 -13.98 -8.77 4.03
C GLY A 69 -12.52 -9.17 4.29
N LYS A 70 -11.75 -9.50 3.24
CA LYS A 70 -10.33 -9.83 3.40
C LYS A 70 -9.50 -8.57 3.53
N ALA A 71 -8.38 -8.68 4.25
CA ALA A 71 -7.46 -7.59 4.59
C ALA A 71 -6.84 -6.80 3.40
N LYS A 72 -7.05 -7.24 2.14
CA LYS A 72 -6.51 -6.56 0.96
C LYS A 72 -7.44 -6.67 -0.24
N MET A 73 -7.78 -5.51 -0.79
CA MET A 73 -8.35 -5.39 -2.12
C MET A 73 -7.28 -5.63 -3.21
N SER A 74 -7.56 -6.48 -4.20
CA SER A 74 -6.68 -6.66 -5.35
C SER A 74 -7.40 -7.20 -6.58
N LYS A 75 -6.86 -6.91 -7.76
CA LYS A 75 -7.39 -7.44 -9.03
C LYS A 75 -7.34 -8.97 -9.09
N SER A 76 -6.24 -9.57 -8.60
CA SER A 76 -6.03 -11.03 -8.64
C SER A 76 -6.95 -11.80 -7.70
N LEU A 77 -7.43 -11.17 -6.61
CA LEU A 77 -8.41 -11.77 -5.72
C LEU A 77 -9.86 -11.54 -6.18
N ASN A 78 -10.05 -10.84 -7.30
CA ASN A 78 -11.36 -10.47 -7.85
C ASN A 78 -12.31 -9.83 -6.82
N ASN A 79 -11.76 -9.09 -5.85
CA ASN A 79 -12.48 -8.49 -4.74
C ASN A 79 -12.41 -6.95 -4.77
N ALA A 80 -12.17 -6.37 -5.95
CA ALA A 80 -11.93 -4.94 -6.15
C ALA A 80 -13.10 -4.21 -6.80
N ILE A 81 -13.35 -2.98 -6.33
CA ILE A 81 -14.16 -1.97 -7.02
C ILE A 81 -13.20 -1.10 -7.81
N TYR A 82 -13.37 -1.03 -9.12
CA TYR A 82 -12.50 -0.25 -10.00
C TYR A 82 -12.99 1.19 -10.11
N LEU A 83 -12.06 2.13 -10.25
CA LEU A 83 -12.38 3.55 -10.49
C LEU A 83 -13.17 3.78 -11.78
N SER A 84 -13.11 2.83 -12.72
CA SER A 84 -13.80 2.88 -14.01
C SER A 84 -15.08 2.05 -14.05
N ASP A 85 -15.49 1.42 -12.95
CA ASP A 85 -16.73 0.63 -12.93
C ASP A 85 -17.95 1.56 -13.15
N SER A 86 -18.96 1.08 -13.88
CA SER A 86 -20.20 1.81 -14.06
C SER A 86 -20.99 1.89 -12.73
N PRO A 87 -21.91 2.87 -12.58
CA PRO A 87 -22.74 2.97 -11.38
C PRO A 87 -23.50 1.68 -11.05
N ASP A 88 -23.97 0.95 -12.07
CA ASP A 88 -24.68 -0.32 -11.90
C ASP A 88 -23.76 -1.42 -11.34
N ILE A 89 -22.53 -1.52 -11.84
CA ILE A 89 -21.53 -2.49 -11.36
C ILE A 89 -21.11 -2.15 -9.92
N ILE A 90 -20.88 -0.87 -9.63
CA ILE A 90 -20.55 -0.42 -8.27
C ILE A 90 -21.68 -0.81 -7.32
N ARG A 91 -22.94 -0.53 -7.68
CA ARG A 91 -24.10 -0.89 -6.88
C ARG A 91 -24.16 -2.40 -6.64
N GLN A 92 -23.96 -3.22 -7.67
CA GLN A 92 -23.93 -4.68 -7.52
C GLN A 92 -22.83 -5.14 -6.56
N LYS A 93 -21.61 -4.61 -6.69
CA LYS A 93 -20.48 -4.98 -5.82
C LYS A 93 -20.73 -4.59 -4.37
N VAL A 94 -21.21 -3.37 -4.12
CA VAL A 94 -21.53 -2.87 -2.77
C VAL A 94 -22.62 -3.73 -2.11
N MET A 95 -23.68 -4.07 -2.85
CA MET A 95 -24.76 -4.91 -2.32
C MET A 95 -24.35 -6.37 -2.06
N SER A 96 -23.20 -6.79 -2.60
CA SER A 96 -22.61 -8.12 -2.38
C SER A 96 -21.48 -8.14 -1.35
N MET A 97 -21.17 -7.00 -0.72
CA MET A 97 -20.07 -6.91 0.24
C MET A 97 -20.32 -7.80 1.46
N TYR A 98 -19.25 -8.41 1.94
CA TYR A 98 -19.23 -9.06 3.25
C TYR A 98 -19.59 -8.04 4.34
N THR A 99 -20.29 -8.51 5.38
CA THR A 99 -20.65 -7.66 6.53
C THR A 99 -20.40 -8.38 7.85
N ASP A 100 -21.44 -8.87 8.52
CA ASP A 100 -21.34 -9.66 9.75
C ASP A 100 -22.06 -11.01 9.55
N PRO A 101 -21.37 -12.15 9.66
CA PRO A 101 -21.98 -13.47 9.47
C PRO A 101 -23.06 -13.78 10.53
N ASN A 102 -23.06 -13.08 11.66
CA ASN A 102 -24.06 -13.23 12.72
C ASN A 102 -25.26 -12.29 12.55
N HIS A 103 -25.19 -11.33 11.63
CA HIS A 103 -26.29 -10.42 11.32
C HIS A 103 -27.20 -11.01 10.24
N ILE A 104 -27.99 -12.02 10.64
CA ILE A 104 -28.81 -12.82 9.73
C ILE A 104 -30.07 -12.05 9.30
N ARG A 105 -30.67 -11.29 10.22
CA ARG A 105 -31.87 -10.48 9.97
C ARG A 105 -31.58 -9.01 10.25
N VAL A 106 -32.35 -8.13 9.60
CA VAL A 106 -32.26 -6.67 9.76
C VAL A 106 -32.49 -6.22 11.22
N THR A 107 -33.23 -7.00 12.01
CA THR A 107 -33.51 -6.71 13.42
C THR A 107 -32.42 -7.21 14.37
N ASP A 108 -31.52 -8.06 13.90
CA ASP A 108 -30.48 -8.64 14.75
C ASP A 108 -29.39 -7.59 15.01
N PRO A 109 -28.75 -7.55 16.19
CA PRO A 109 -27.67 -6.61 16.45
C PRO A 109 -26.44 -6.99 15.62
N GLY A 110 -25.95 -6.07 14.80
CA GLY A 110 -24.72 -6.25 14.01
C GLY A 110 -23.46 -5.75 14.73
N ARG A 111 -22.30 -6.25 14.31
CA ARG A 111 -20.98 -5.75 14.74
C ARG A 111 -20.37 -4.83 13.68
N ILE A 112 -19.68 -3.80 14.17
CA ILE A 112 -18.89 -2.89 13.32
C ILE A 112 -17.45 -3.40 13.19
N GLU A 113 -16.90 -3.94 14.28
CA GLU A 113 -15.60 -4.60 14.26
C GLU A 113 -15.65 -5.79 13.28
N ASP A 114 -14.66 -5.87 12.39
CA ASP A 114 -14.51 -6.85 11.30
C ASP A 114 -15.54 -6.79 10.15
N ASN A 115 -16.47 -5.84 10.18
CA ASN A 115 -17.41 -5.57 9.08
C ASN A 115 -16.73 -4.63 8.06
N THR A 116 -16.08 -5.23 7.07
CA THR A 116 -15.19 -4.57 6.10
C THR A 116 -15.61 -4.74 4.65
#